data_AF-A0A2P2KUY2-F1
#
_entry.id   AF-A0A2P2KUY2-F1
#
_cell.length_a   1.000
_cell.length_b   1.000
_cell.length_c   1.000
_cell.angle_alpha   90.00
_cell.angle_beta   90.00
_cell.angle_gamma   90.00
#
_symmetry.space_group_name_H-M   'P 1'
#
loop_
_entity.id
_entity.type
_entity.pdbx_description
1 polymer ?
#
loop_
_entity_poly.entity_id
_entity_poly.type
_entity_poly.pdbx_seq_one_letter_code
_entity_poly.pdbx_strand_id
1 'polypeptide(L)'
;MKNAMADSNCLVISGVLDNENADLRKARRMKLPVVREEYLVASFKRQKKLPFDLYKVEALGETSSMVTVKVKGRSAVHEASGLQDTGHILEDGKSIYNTTLNMSDLSTGINSYYVLQIIEEDKGSECYVFRKWGRVGNEKIGGNKLDRMSKLNAICEFKRLFLDKTGNPWEAWEQKQNFQKKPGKFFPLDIDFGVDKQVTKKKASSEDSKLASPLLELMKMLFNVETYKAAMMEFEINMLEMPLGKLSKRNIQKGFEALTEIQNLFNSNAHELSVKESLIIDASNRFFTLIPSIHPHVIRDDDDFKSKVKMLEALQDIEIASRLVGFDSDIEESLDDKYKKLHCDITPLPHDSEDYQLIKKFLMTTHAPTHTEWTLELEEVFSLKRDGEFNRFSPHSKKLKNRMLLWHGSRMTNFVGILSQGLRIAPPEAPATGYMFGKGIYFADLVSKSAQYCFTDKKNPVGLMILSEVALGEVYELKKATYMEKPPEGKHSTKGLGKKVPQKSEFVKWRNEVIVPCGKPVQSNVRASELMYNEYIVYDTAQVKMQFLLKVRFHHKR
;
A
#
# COMPACT_ATOMS: atom_id res chain seq x y z
N MET A 1 5.28 -52.17 -21.51
CA MET A 1 4.86 -50.79 -21.84
C MET A 1 5.93 -49.77 -21.44
N LYS A 2 7.14 -49.84 -22.03
CA LYS A 2 8.19 -48.83 -21.90
C LYS A 2 8.44 -48.31 -23.32
N ASN A 3 8.05 -47.06 -23.60
CA ASN A 3 8.35 -46.23 -24.81
C ASN A 3 7.14 -45.49 -25.45
N ALA A 4 6.20 -44.95 -24.67
CA ALA A 4 5.13 -44.10 -25.21
C ALA A 4 5.33 -42.57 -25.01
N MET A 5 6.38 -42.13 -24.30
CA MET A 5 6.53 -40.73 -23.84
C MET A 5 7.77 -40.00 -24.39
N ALA A 6 8.40 -40.48 -25.46
CA ALA A 6 9.55 -39.77 -26.06
C ALA A 6 9.12 -38.58 -26.94
N ASP A 7 7.91 -38.63 -27.52
CA ASP A 7 7.38 -37.60 -28.45
C ASP A 7 6.16 -36.83 -27.91
N SER A 8 5.90 -36.89 -26.60
CA SER A 8 4.73 -36.24 -25.99
C SER A 8 4.98 -34.76 -25.73
N ASN A 9 4.12 -33.87 -26.26
CA ASN A 9 4.25 -32.41 -26.12
C ASN A 9 3.68 -31.82 -24.82
N CYS A 10 2.79 -32.54 -24.13
CA CYS A 10 2.20 -32.16 -22.84
C CYS A 10 1.62 -33.39 -22.13
N LEU A 11 1.44 -33.34 -20.81
CA LEU A 11 0.70 -34.34 -20.03
C LEU A 11 -0.70 -33.77 -19.71
N VAL A 12 -1.75 -34.54 -19.98
CA VAL A 12 -3.13 -34.15 -19.66
C VAL A 12 -3.62 -34.94 -18.46
N ILE A 13 -4.21 -34.29 -17.47
CA ILE A 13 -4.74 -34.93 -16.26
C ILE A 13 -6.26 -34.83 -16.23
N SER A 14 -6.93 -35.95 -15.94
CA SER A 14 -8.34 -36.01 -15.56
C SER A 14 -8.46 -36.28 -14.06
N GLY A 15 -9.13 -35.38 -13.30
CA GLY A 15 -9.40 -35.55 -11.87
C GLY A 15 -8.47 -34.79 -10.88
N VAL A 16 -8.63 -35.09 -9.58
CA VAL A 16 -7.93 -34.43 -8.46
C VAL A 16 -6.44 -34.76 -8.45
N LEU A 17 -5.60 -33.76 -8.22
CA LEU A 17 -4.14 -33.86 -8.21
C LEU A 17 -3.63 -34.77 -7.08
N ASP A 18 -3.27 -36.01 -7.42
CA ASP A 18 -2.49 -36.85 -6.53
C ASP A 18 -0.98 -36.69 -6.82
N ASN A 19 -0.27 -36.06 -5.88
CA ASN A 19 1.17 -35.80 -5.98
C ASN A 19 2.00 -37.10 -5.97
N GLU A 20 1.42 -38.25 -5.62
CA GLU A 20 2.13 -39.52 -5.66
C GLU A 20 2.22 -40.13 -7.06
N ASN A 21 1.46 -39.63 -8.05
CA ASN A 21 1.39 -40.20 -9.39
C ASN A 21 2.75 -40.18 -10.13
N ALA A 22 3.21 -41.36 -10.54
CA ALA A 22 4.52 -41.56 -11.17
C ALA A 22 4.68 -40.79 -12.49
N ASP A 23 3.59 -40.61 -13.24
CA ASP A 23 3.60 -39.92 -14.53
C ASP A 23 3.76 -38.40 -14.37
N LEU A 24 3.17 -37.83 -13.30
CA LEU A 24 3.35 -36.43 -12.90
C LEU A 24 4.81 -36.13 -12.52
N ARG A 25 5.45 -37.02 -11.73
CA ARG A 25 6.87 -36.87 -11.36
C ARG A 25 7.78 -36.95 -12.58
N LYS A 26 7.45 -37.83 -13.54
CA LYS A 26 8.22 -37.99 -14.77
C LYS A 26 8.06 -36.81 -15.72
N ALA A 27 6.85 -36.28 -15.89
CA ALA A 27 6.60 -35.06 -16.67
C ALA A 27 7.34 -33.84 -16.09
N ARG A 28 7.41 -33.72 -14.76
CA ARG A 28 8.20 -32.68 -14.07
C ARG A 28 9.70 -32.80 -14.36
N ARG A 29 10.28 -34.01 -14.31
CA ARG A 29 11.71 -34.22 -14.65
C ARG A 29 12.02 -33.84 -16.11
N MET A 30 11.06 -34.04 -17.00
CA MET A 30 11.19 -33.73 -18.43
C MET A 30 10.77 -32.30 -18.80
N LYS A 31 10.37 -31.46 -17.83
CA LYS A 31 9.82 -30.11 -18.04
C LYS A 31 8.63 -30.05 -19.02
N LEU A 32 7.85 -31.13 -19.10
CA LEU A 32 6.66 -31.17 -19.95
C LEU A 32 5.50 -30.38 -19.32
N PRO A 33 4.77 -29.55 -20.10
CA PRO A 33 3.59 -28.85 -19.60
C PRO A 33 2.51 -29.84 -19.15
N VAL A 34 1.98 -29.64 -17.95
CA VAL A 34 0.85 -30.41 -17.42
C VAL A 34 -0.40 -29.56 -17.58
N VAL A 35 -1.43 -30.06 -18.27
CA VAL A 35 -2.64 -29.30 -18.60
C VAL A 35 -3.92 -30.05 -18.19
N ARG A 36 -5.01 -29.32 -17.97
CA ARG A 36 -6.33 -29.89 -17.64
C ARG A 36 -6.95 -30.56 -18.87
N GLU A 37 -7.82 -31.53 -18.64
CA GLU A 37 -8.58 -32.20 -19.72
C GLU A 37 -9.36 -31.22 -20.62
N GLU A 38 -9.80 -30.09 -20.05
CA GLU A 38 -10.42 -28.96 -20.76
C GLU A 38 -9.59 -28.47 -21.97
N TYR A 39 -8.26 -28.61 -21.92
CA TYR A 39 -7.36 -28.29 -23.03
C TYR A 39 -7.65 -29.13 -24.27
N LEU A 40 -7.85 -30.45 -24.10
CA LEU A 40 -8.14 -31.35 -25.20
C LEU A 40 -9.49 -31.02 -25.81
N VAL A 41 -10.51 -30.86 -24.96
CA VAL A 41 -11.88 -30.53 -25.39
C VAL A 41 -11.90 -29.22 -26.19
N ALA A 42 -11.22 -28.17 -25.69
CA ALA A 42 -11.13 -26.88 -26.37
C ALA A 42 -10.32 -26.94 -27.67
N SER A 43 -9.23 -27.73 -27.71
CA SER A 43 -8.38 -27.88 -28.89
C SER A 43 -9.08 -28.66 -30.00
N PHE A 44 -9.84 -29.72 -29.67
CA PHE A 44 -10.65 -30.47 -30.62
C PHE A 44 -11.80 -29.62 -31.18
N LYS A 45 -12.53 -28.89 -30.33
CA LYS A 45 -13.63 -28.02 -30.76
C LYS A 45 -13.17 -26.92 -31.71
N ARG A 46 -11.94 -26.44 -31.57
CA ARG A 46 -11.35 -25.38 -32.42
C ARG A 46 -10.45 -25.90 -33.55
N GLN A 47 -10.30 -27.22 -33.68
CA GLN A 47 -9.43 -27.90 -34.64
C GLN A 47 -8.01 -27.31 -34.75
N LYS A 48 -7.45 -26.81 -33.65
CA LYS A 48 -6.09 -26.25 -33.61
C LYS A 48 -5.45 -26.42 -32.25
N LYS A 49 -4.11 -26.51 -32.23
CA LYS A 49 -3.32 -26.55 -31.00
C LYS A 49 -3.42 -25.18 -30.30
N LEU A 50 -4.02 -25.15 -29.11
CA LEU A 50 -4.15 -23.93 -28.31
C LEU A 50 -2.89 -23.71 -27.45
N PRO A 51 -2.60 -22.46 -27.02
CA PRO A 51 -1.52 -22.20 -26.07
C PRO A 51 -1.77 -22.92 -24.74
N PHE A 52 -0.73 -23.55 -24.18
CA PHE A 52 -0.84 -24.32 -22.94
C PHE A 52 -1.08 -23.46 -21.70
N ASP A 53 -0.65 -22.19 -21.71
CA ASP A 53 -0.66 -21.30 -20.53
C ASP A 53 -2.05 -21.13 -19.91
N LEU A 54 -3.10 -21.10 -20.74
CA LEU A 54 -4.49 -20.94 -20.31
C LEU A 54 -5.09 -22.19 -19.66
N TYR A 55 -4.45 -23.35 -19.84
CA TYR A 55 -4.95 -24.65 -19.39
C TYR A 55 -3.95 -25.39 -18.51
N LYS A 56 -2.82 -24.74 -18.19
CA LYS A 56 -1.74 -25.32 -17.42
C LYS A 56 -2.22 -25.55 -16.00
N VAL A 57 -2.04 -26.78 -15.53
CA VAL A 57 -2.18 -27.09 -14.11
C VAL A 57 -0.89 -26.63 -13.46
N GLU A 58 -0.93 -25.46 -12.83
CA GLU A 58 0.18 -25.00 -12.02
C GLU A 58 0.46 -26.06 -10.95
N ALA A 59 1.64 -26.65 -11.00
CA ALA A 59 2.15 -27.38 -9.85
C ALA A 59 2.26 -26.34 -8.73
N LEU A 60 1.54 -26.58 -7.63
CA LEU A 60 1.74 -25.92 -6.35
C LEU A 60 3.23 -25.99 -5.97
N GLY A 61 3.96 -24.98 -6.40
CA GLY A 61 5.29 -24.61 -5.99
C GLY A 61 5.17 -23.20 -5.48
N GLU A 62 4.96 -23.09 -4.17
CA GLU A 62 5.10 -21.87 -3.35
C GLU A 62 4.24 -20.67 -3.78
N THR A 63 2.97 -20.88 -4.08
CA THR A 63 1.95 -19.96 -3.57
C THR A 63 1.53 -20.50 -2.21
N SER A 64 1.97 -19.84 -1.13
CA SER A 64 1.43 -20.06 0.21
C SER A 64 -0.10 -20.08 0.07
N SER A 65 -0.71 -21.23 0.36
CA SER A 65 -2.16 -21.39 0.33
C SER A 65 -2.75 -20.28 1.18
N MET A 66 -3.53 -19.41 0.55
CA MET A 66 -4.06 -18.20 1.14
C MET A 66 -4.79 -18.52 2.44
N VAL A 67 -4.26 -18.03 3.56
CA VAL A 67 -4.90 -18.15 4.87
C VAL A 67 -6.00 -17.11 4.95
N THR A 68 -7.26 -17.53 4.78
CA THR A 68 -8.41 -16.71 5.16
C THR A 68 -8.47 -16.66 6.67
N VAL A 69 -8.05 -15.54 7.26
CA VAL A 69 -8.03 -15.34 8.71
C VAL A 69 -9.48 -15.15 9.18
N LYS A 70 -10.04 -16.17 9.85
CA LYS A 70 -11.36 -16.03 10.49
C LYS A 70 -11.22 -15.29 11.82
N VAL A 71 -11.91 -14.16 11.95
CA VAL A 71 -11.92 -13.34 13.17
C VAL A 71 -13.11 -13.74 14.04
N LYS A 72 -12.87 -14.08 15.32
CA LYS A 72 -13.93 -14.29 16.32
C LYS A 72 -13.63 -13.45 17.56
N GLY A 73 -14.56 -12.57 17.95
CA GLY A 73 -14.31 -11.59 19.01
C GLY A 73 -13.44 -10.43 18.49
N ARG A 74 -12.52 -9.90 19.29
CA ARG A 74 -11.62 -8.80 18.89
C ARG A 74 -10.35 -9.24 18.18
N SER A 75 -10.17 -10.52 17.90
CA SER A 75 -8.94 -11.03 17.32
C SER A 75 -9.14 -12.35 16.55
N ALA A 76 -8.09 -12.82 15.88
CA ALA A 76 -8.15 -14.03 15.07
C ALA A 76 -7.24 -15.13 15.60
N VAL A 77 -7.79 -16.34 15.66
CA VAL A 77 -7.04 -17.54 16.00
C VAL A 77 -6.12 -17.92 14.84
N HIS A 78 -4.85 -18.19 15.12
CA HIS A 78 -3.89 -18.53 14.08
C HIS A 78 -4.22 -19.91 13.48
N GLU A 79 -4.30 -20.02 12.14
CA GLU A 79 -4.70 -21.24 11.42
C GLU A 79 -3.90 -22.48 11.82
N ALA A 80 -2.58 -22.36 11.92
CA ALA A 80 -1.68 -23.43 12.34
C ALA A 80 -1.96 -24.03 13.74
N SER A 81 -2.86 -23.44 14.53
CA SER A 81 -3.37 -24.05 15.77
C SER A 81 -4.38 -25.18 15.51
N GLY A 82 -5.05 -25.19 14.36
CA GLY A 82 -6.17 -26.08 14.05
C GLY A 82 -7.48 -25.73 14.76
N LEU A 83 -7.52 -24.66 15.57
CA LEU A 83 -8.66 -24.29 16.42
C LEU A 83 -9.44 -23.07 15.92
N GLN A 84 -9.20 -22.62 14.68
CA GLN A 84 -9.85 -21.43 14.11
C GLN A 84 -11.39 -21.51 14.08
N ASP A 85 -11.93 -22.72 13.89
CA ASP A 85 -13.36 -22.95 13.77
C ASP A 85 -14.03 -23.26 15.11
N THR A 86 -13.26 -23.67 16.13
CA THR A 86 -13.78 -24.21 17.40
C THR A 86 -13.43 -23.38 18.64
N GLY A 87 -12.51 -22.42 18.53
CA GLY A 87 -12.15 -21.53 19.63
C GLY A 87 -12.09 -20.05 19.24
N HIS A 88 -11.94 -19.21 20.25
CA HIS A 88 -11.72 -17.77 20.15
C HIS A 88 -10.53 -17.34 21.02
N ILE A 89 -9.99 -16.14 20.79
CA ILE A 89 -8.90 -15.62 21.62
C ILE A 89 -9.45 -15.24 22.99
N LEU A 90 -8.77 -15.64 24.06
CA LEU A 90 -9.18 -15.32 25.42
C LEU A 90 -9.12 -13.81 25.67
N GLU A 91 -10.26 -13.25 26.09
CA GLU A 91 -10.42 -11.87 26.54
C GLU A 91 -10.75 -11.85 28.03
N ASP A 92 -9.98 -11.12 28.84
CA ASP A 92 -10.20 -10.94 30.28
C ASP A 92 -10.21 -9.44 30.63
N GLY A 93 -11.42 -8.86 30.75
CA GLY A 93 -11.59 -7.42 30.97
C GLY A 93 -11.10 -6.58 29.79
N LYS A 94 -9.96 -5.91 29.95
CA LYS A 94 -9.29 -5.13 28.88
C LYS A 94 -8.16 -5.90 28.20
N SER A 95 -7.79 -7.06 28.74
CA SER A 95 -6.67 -7.87 28.29
C SER A 95 -7.07 -8.78 27.15
N ILE A 96 -6.41 -8.64 26.00
CA ILE A 96 -6.54 -9.54 24.86
C ILE A 96 -5.24 -10.35 24.79
N TYR A 97 -5.30 -11.65 25.09
CA TYR A 97 -4.11 -12.50 25.17
C TYR A 97 -3.67 -13.01 23.78
N ASN A 98 -3.26 -12.07 22.94
CA ASN A 98 -2.69 -12.31 21.62
C ASN A 98 -1.57 -11.31 21.35
N THR A 99 -0.41 -11.81 20.92
CA THR A 99 0.70 -10.97 20.52
C THR A 99 1.53 -11.64 19.44
N THR A 100 2.03 -10.83 18.51
CA THR A 100 3.09 -11.24 17.57
C THR A 100 4.32 -10.44 17.91
N LEU A 101 5.43 -11.13 18.12
CA LEU A 101 6.71 -10.53 18.44
C LEU A 101 7.63 -10.65 17.24
N ASN A 102 8.42 -9.61 16.99
CA ASN A 102 9.41 -9.58 15.93
C ASN A 102 10.79 -9.22 16.50
N MET A 103 11.83 -9.72 15.86
CA MET A 103 13.21 -9.43 16.20
C MET A 103 14.06 -9.45 14.93
N SER A 104 14.56 -8.28 14.54
CA SER A 104 15.57 -8.14 13.51
C SER A 104 16.89 -7.70 14.15
N ASP A 105 17.94 -8.46 13.90
CA ASP A 105 19.32 -8.13 14.22
C ASP A 105 20.19 -8.37 12.97
N LEU A 106 20.49 -7.27 12.30
CA LEU A 106 21.28 -7.23 11.07
C LEU A 106 22.74 -7.66 11.30
N SER A 107 23.26 -7.54 12.53
CA SER A 107 24.66 -7.91 12.83
C SER A 107 24.86 -9.43 12.85
N THR A 108 23.85 -10.15 13.33
CA THR A 108 23.84 -11.62 13.42
C THR A 108 23.05 -12.28 12.28
N GLY A 109 22.39 -11.48 11.43
CA GLY A 109 21.53 -11.96 10.35
C GLY A 109 20.22 -12.59 10.84
N ILE A 110 19.87 -12.37 12.11
CA ILE A 110 18.66 -12.91 12.72
C ILE A 110 17.48 -12.04 12.30
N ASN A 111 16.45 -12.68 11.75
CA ASN A 111 15.18 -12.06 11.40
C ASN A 111 14.07 -13.05 11.74
N SER A 112 13.52 -12.94 12.95
CA SER A 112 12.70 -13.98 13.55
C SER A 112 11.39 -13.42 14.12
N TYR A 113 10.32 -14.20 13.98
CA TYR A 113 9.02 -13.90 14.57
C TYR A 113 8.64 -14.92 15.65
N TYR A 114 7.74 -14.50 16.55
CA TYR A 114 7.15 -15.34 17.58
C TYR A 114 5.69 -14.94 17.85
N VAL A 115 4.74 -15.78 17.46
CA VAL A 115 3.31 -15.63 17.75
C VAL A 115 3.00 -16.35 19.06
N LEU A 116 2.26 -15.67 19.95
CA LEU A 116 1.80 -16.21 21.21
C LEU A 116 0.31 -15.87 21.41
N GLN A 117 -0.52 -16.90 21.60
CA GLN A 117 -1.98 -16.77 21.74
C GLN A 117 -2.51 -17.65 22.86
N ILE A 118 -3.54 -17.18 23.56
CA ILE A 118 -4.41 -18.03 24.36
C ILE A 118 -5.74 -18.21 23.61
N ILE A 119 -6.11 -19.46 23.35
CA ILE A 119 -7.32 -19.84 22.63
C ILE A 119 -8.25 -20.53 23.64
N GLU A 120 -9.45 -20.00 23.86
CA GLU A 120 -10.52 -20.59 24.66
C GLU A 120 -11.52 -21.30 23.73
N GLU A 121 -11.92 -22.52 24.07
CA GLU A 121 -12.86 -23.29 23.24
C GLU A 121 -14.30 -22.75 23.37
N ASP A 122 -15.02 -22.62 22.25
CA ASP A 122 -16.35 -21.97 22.25
C ASP A 122 -17.42 -22.76 23.02
N LYS A 123 -17.27 -24.08 23.08
CA LYS A 123 -18.23 -25.01 23.69
C LYS A 123 -17.68 -25.68 24.96
N GLY A 124 -16.48 -25.30 25.38
CA GLY A 124 -15.76 -25.91 26.49
C GLY A 124 -15.24 -24.87 27.47
N SER A 125 -14.61 -25.33 28.55
CA SER A 125 -13.89 -24.48 29.52
C SER A 125 -12.38 -24.63 29.39
N GLU A 126 -11.92 -25.26 28.31
CA GLU A 126 -10.52 -25.58 28.07
C GLU A 126 -9.83 -24.42 27.37
N CYS A 127 -8.62 -24.11 27.83
CA CYS A 127 -7.77 -23.09 27.22
C CYS A 127 -6.53 -23.75 26.62
N TYR A 128 -6.05 -23.17 25.53
CA TYR A 128 -4.86 -23.62 24.83
C TYR A 128 -3.88 -22.46 24.70
N VAL A 129 -2.62 -22.70 25.09
CA VAL A 129 -1.54 -21.76 24.82
C VAL A 129 -0.88 -22.17 23.51
N PHE A 130 -1.09 -21.38 22.48
CA PHE A 130 -0.52 -21.58 21.15
C PHE A 130 0.72 -20.73 20.96
N ARG A 131 1.77 -21.35 20.41
CA ARG A 131 3.02 -20.70 20.02
C ARG A 131 3.37 -21.08 18.59
N LYS A 132 3.86 -20.12 17.83
CA LYS A 132 4.50 -20.35 16.53
C LYS A 132 5.73 -19.46 16.42
N TRP A 133 6.84 -20.01 15.96
CA TRP A 133 8.09 -19.25 15.80
C TRP A 133 8.79 -19.68 14.51
N GLY A 134 9.58 -18.77 13.95
CA GLY A 134 10.33 -19.05 12.73
C GLY A 134 11.11 -17.86 12.22
N ARG A 135 11.74 -18.03 11.05
CA ARG A 135 12.38 -16.95 10.31
C ARG A 135 11.35 -16.20 9.47
N VAL A 136 11.38 -14.87 9.50
CA VAL A 136 10.44 -14.04 8.74
C VAL A 136 10.58 -14.34 7.24
N GLY A 137 9.44 -14.55 6.57
CA GLY A 137 9.39 -14.86 5.14
C GLY A 137 9.84 -16.27 4.74
N ASN A 138 10.14 -17.16 5.69
CA ASN A 138 10.52 -18.55 5.41
C ASN A 138 9.73 -19.54 6.26
N GLU A 139 8.74 -20.19 5.65
CA GLU A 139 7.87 -21.17 6.31
C GLU A 139 8.57 -22.49 6.68
N LYS A 140 9.74 -22.79 6.09
CA LYS A 140 10.48 -24.04 6.34
C LYS A 140 11.29 -24.02 7.63
N ILE A 141 11.61 -22.83 8.14
CA ILE A 141 12.43 -22.65 9.34
C ILE A 141 11.53 -22.16 10.47
N GLY A 142 11.17 -23.06 11.38
CA GLY A 142 10.31 -22.74 12.50
C GLY A 142 9.65 -23.95 13.13
N GLY A 143 8.70 -23.68 14.02
CA GLY A 143 7.88 -24.69 14.66
C GLY A 143 6.62 -24.08 15.26
N ASN A 144 5.68 -24.93 15.66
CA ASN A 144 4.53 -24.54 16.46
C ASN A 144 4.39 -25.48 17.66
N LYS A 145 3.66 -25.02 18.68
CA LYS A 145 3.33 -25.84 19.84
C LYS A 145 2.01 -25.38 20.45
N LEU A 146 1.13 -26.33 20.72
CA LEU A 146 -0.19 -26.11 21.32
C LEU A 146 -0.27 -26.91 22.61
N ASP A 147 -0.38 -26.22 23.76
CA ASP A 147 -0.51 -26.86 25.07
C ASP A 147 -1.89 -26.61 25.65
N ARG A 148 -2.60 -27.67 26.05
CA ARG A 148 -3.89 -27.59 26.75
C ARG A 148 -3.68 -27.38 28.24
N MET A 149 -4.38 -26.44 28.84
CA MET A 149 -4.35 -26.17 30.28
C MET A 149 -5.59 -25.39 30.77
N SER A 150 -5.74 -25.28 32.09
CA SER A 150 -6.80 -24.44 32.68
C SER A 150 -6.56 -22.96 32.41
N LYS A 151 -7.62 -22.14 32.40
CA LYS A 151 -7.58 -20.70 32.14
C LYS A 151 -6.54 -19.94 32.98
N LEU A 152 -6.50 -20.18 34.29
CA LEU A 152 -5.53 -19.53 35.19
C LEU A 152 -4.09 -19.91 34.83
N ASN A 153 -3.84 -21.19 34.56
CA ASN A 153 -2.51 -21.67 34.16
C ASN A 153 -2.11 -21.12 32.79
N ALA A 154 -3.05 -21.00 31.85
CA ALA A 154 -2.82 -20.42 30.53
C ALA A 154 -2.35 -18.96 30.63
N ILE A 155 -3.02 -18.16 31.47
CA ILE A 155 -2.64 -16.76 31.70
C ILE A 155 -1.26 -16.67 32.33
N CYS A 156 -0.98 -17.48 33.37
CA CYS A 156 0.34 -17.50 34.01
C CYS A 156 1.45 -17.91 33.02
N GLU A 157 1.23 -18.95 32.23
CA GLU A 157 2.19 -19.44 31.25
C GLU A 157 2.41 -18.44 30.11
N PHE A 158 1.35 -17.79 29.62
CA PHE A 158 1.46 -16.72 28.63
C PHE A 158 2.31 -15.57 29.14
N LYS A 159 2.04 -15.05 30.35
CA LYS A 159 2.81 -13.95 30.95
C LYS A 159 4.27 -14.34 31.17
N ARG A 160 4.52 -15.58 31.61
CA ARG A 160 5.87 -16.12 31.78
C ARG A 160 6.64 -16.20 30.46
N LEU A 161 6.01 -16.73 29.41
CA LEU A 161 6.60 -16.82 28.06
C LEU A 161 6.85 -15.44 27.46
N PHE A 162 5.90 -14.51 27.63
CA PHE A 162 6.06 -13.13 27.19
C PHE A 162 7.25 -12.45 27.87
N LEU A 163 7.37 -12.61 29.19
CA LEU A 163 8.50 -12.08 29.96
C LEU A 163 9.83 -12.70 29.54
N ASP A 164 9.88 -14.01 29.30
CA ASP A 164 11.07 -14.70 28.80
C ASP A 164 11.52 -14.15 27.43
N LYS A 165 10.58 -13.93 26.51
CA LYS A 165 10.88 -13.49 25.15
C LYS A 165 11.16 -12.00 25.01
N THR A 166 10.52 -11.14 25.82
CA THR A 166 10.64 -9.68 25.70
C THR A 166 11.49 -9.03 26.80
N GLY A 167 11.66 -9.71 27.94
CA GLY A 167 12.28 -9.13 29.13
C GLY A 167 11.41 -8.08 29.85
N ASN A 168 10.12 -7.98 29.50
CA ASN A 168 9.17 -7.04 30.09
C ASN A 168 7.90 -7.78 30.54
N PRO A 169 7.22 -7.31 31.60
CA PRO A 169 5.92 -7.87 32.00
C PRO A 169 4.85 -7.58 30.95
N TRP A 170 3.83 -8.44 30.86
CA TRP A 170 2.73 -8.27 29.91
C TRP A 170 1.96 -6.96 30.14
N GLU A 171 1.76 -6.60 31.41
CA GLU A 171 1.02 -5.41 31.82
C GLU A 171 1.66 -4.12 31.29
N ALA A 172 2.99 -4.07 31.19
CA ALA A 172 3.71 -2.93 30.61
C ALA A 172 3.40 -2.76 29.11
N TRP A 173 3.24 -3.88 28.40
CA TRP A 173 2.82 -3.85 27.00
C TRP A 173 1.33 -3.53 26.85
N GLU A 174 0.46 -4.13 27.65
CA GLU A 174 -0.98 -3.91 27.59
C GLU A 174 -1.35 -2.46 27.90
N GLN A 175 -0.76 -1.88 28.95
CA GLN A 175 -0.96 -0.48 29.34
C GLN A 175 -0.16 0.48 28.45
N LYS A 176 0.72 -0.04 27.59
CA LYS A 176 1.67 0.71 26.77
C LYS A 176 2.53 1.68 27.59
N GLN A 177 2.80 1.33 28.84
CA GLN A 177 3.57 2.12 29.81
C GLN A 177 4.83 1.37 30.21
N ASN A 178 5.97 2.06 30.32
CA ASN A 178 7.24 1.51 30.83
C ASN A 178 7.81 0.30 30.07
N PHE A 179 7.30 -0.04 28.88
CA PHE A 179 7.88 -1.09 28.05
C PHE A 179 9.19 -0.60 27.41
N GLN A 180 10.28 -1.35 27.61
CA GLN A 180 11.58 -1.02 27.02
C GLN A 180 12.16 -2.20 26.24
N LYS A 181 12.55 -1.96 24.99
CA LYS A 181 13.24 -2.97 24.18
C LYS A 181 14.53 -3.39 24.88
N LYS A 182 14.69 -4.69 25.14
CA LYS A 182 15.94 -5.26 25.68
C LYS A 182 16.83 -5.78 24.54
N PRO A 183 18.17 -5.68 24.66
CA PRO A 183 19.10 -6.28 23.69
C PRO A 183 18.86 -7.78 23.53
N GLY A 184 18.90 -8.29 22.30
CA GLY A 184 18.73 -9.73 21.99
C GLY A 184 17.35 -10.34 22.32
N LYS A 185 16.36 -9.53 22.69
CA LYS A 185 14.98 -9.97 23.00
C LYS A 185 14.00 -9.53 21.93
N PHE A 186 12.83 -10.14 21.86
CA PHE A 186 11.81 -9.76 20.88
C PHE A 186 11.11 -8.43 21.24
N PHE A 187 10.53 -7.78 20.24
CA PHE A 187 9.65 -6.63 20.40
C PHE A 187 8.22 -6.98 19.96
N PRO A 188 7.19 -6.70 20.77
CA PRO A 188 5.81 -6.93 20.38
C PRO A 188 5.37 -5.91 19.32
N LEU A 189 4.74 -6.42 18.25
CA LEU A 189 4.11 -5.61 17.22
C LEU A 189 2.72 -5.20 17.68
N ASP A 190 2.44 -3.90 17.59
CA ASP A 190 1.07 -3.41 17.79
C ASP A 190 0.24 -3.80 16.58
N ILE A 191 -0.66 -4.76 16.76
CA ILE A 191 -1.51 -5.27 15.70
C ILE A 191 -2.94 -4.88 16.04
N ASP A 192 -3.51 -4.01 15.20
CA ASP A 192 -4.92 -3.65 15.29
C ASP A 192 -5.72 -4.77 14.61
N PHE A 193 -6.60 -5.44 15.34
CA PHE A 193 -7.47 -6.48 14.76
C PHE A 193 -8.81 -5.91 14.27
N GLY A 194 -8.96 -4.58 14.26
CA GLY A 194 -10.04 -3.90 13.52
C GLY A 194 -11.45 -4.12 14.05
N VAL A 195 -11.61 -4.62 15.29
CA VAL A 195 -12.94 -4.92 15.84
C VAL A 195 -13.41 -3.77 16.71
N ASP A 196 -13.93 -2.73 16.07
CA ASP A 196 -14.74 -1.72 16.75
C ASP A 196 -16.19 -1.73 16.22
N LYS A 197 -17.10 -1.97 17.17
CA LYS A 197 -18.57 -1.99 17.12
C LYS A 197 -19.25 -3.09 16.29
N GLN A 198 -20.18 -3.77 16.97
CA GLN A 198 -21.21 -4.63 16.41
C GLN A 198 -21.96 -3.91 15.28
N VAL A 199 -21.54 -4.09 14.03
CA VAL A 199 -22.32 -3.70 12.87
C VAL A 199 -23.28 -4.85 12.57
N THR A 200 -24.58 -4.55 12.63
CA THR A 200 -25.68 -5.48 12.37
C THR A 200 -25.48 -6.20 11.04
N LYS A 201 -25.48 -7.54 11.08
CA LYS A 201 -25.52 -8.43 9.91
C LYS A 201 -26.71 -8.05 9.02
N LYS A 202 -26.45 -7.37 7.90
CA LYS A 202 -27.34 -7.39 6.74
C LYS A 202 -26.66 -8.21 5.66
N LYS A 203 -27.29 -9.32 5.26
CA LYS A 203 -26.94 -10.03 4.03
C LYS A 203 -27.32 -9.09 2.87
N ALA A 204 -26.34 -8.59 2.14
CA ALA A 204 -26.60 -7.93 0.88
C ALA A 204 -26.82 -9.01 -0.19
N SER A 205 -27.99 -8.99 -0.81
CA SER A 205 -28.24 -9.70 -2.07
C SER A 205 -27.42 -9.02 -3.17
N SER A 206 -26.62 -9.79 -3.90
CA SER A 206 -25.70 -9.29 -4.93
C SER A 206 -26.38 -8.95 -6.26
N GLU A 207 -27.56 -8.32 -6.25
CA GLU A 207 -28.25 -7.96 -7.49
C GLU A 207 -28.76 -6.51 -7.40
N ASP A 208 -28.24 -5.70 -8.34
CA ASP A 208 -28.47 -4.28 -8.65
C ASP A 208 -27.84 -3.20 -7.73
N SER A 209 -26.54 -2.94 -7.94
CA SER A 209 -25.88 -1.69 -7.51
C SER A 209 -26.53 -0.48 -8.20
N LYS A 210 -26.72 0.61 -7.45
CA LYS A 210 -27.29 1.87 -8.00
C LYS A 210 -26.25 2.77 -8.67
N LEU A 211 -24.98 2.37 -8.67
CA LEU A 211 -23.89 3.15 -9.20
C LEU A 211 -23.86 3.05 -10.73
N ALA A 212 -23.49 4.16 -11.39
CA ALA A 212 -23.27 4.16 -12.84
C ALA A 212 -22.17 3.16 -13.23
N SER A 213 -22.27 2.53 -14.41
CA SER A 213 -21.32 1.48 -14.84
C SER A 213 -19.84 1.91 -14.73
N PRO A 214 -19.41 3.11 -15.18
CA PRO A 214 -18.01 3.53 -15.05
C PRO A 214 -17.57 3.68 -13.59
N LEU A 215 -18.48 4.13 -12.72
CA LEU A 215 -18.21 4.26 -11.29
C LEU A 215 -18.15 2.88 -10.62
N LEU A 216 -19.00 1.94 -11.02
CA LEU A 216 -18.96 0.57 -10.51
C LEU A 216 -17.62 -0.12 -10.82
N GLU A 217 -17.09 0.07 -12.02
CA GLU A 217 -15.75 -0.42 -12.38
C GLU A 217 -14.64 0.24 -11.56
N LEU A 218 -14.71 1.56 -11.37
CA LEU A 218 -13.78 2.28 -10.51
C LEU A 218 -13.81 1.73 -9.07
N MET A 219 -14.99 1.51 -8.51
CA MET A 219 -15.16 0.95 -7.17
C MET A 219 -14.62 -0.48 -7.07
N LYS A 220 -14.83 -1.33 -8.08
CA LYS A 220 -14.22 -2.67 -8.13
C LYS A 220 -12.69 -2.60 -8.12
N MET A 221 -12.12 -1.63 -8.83
CA MET A 221 -10.67 -1.42 -8.89
C MET A 221 -10.10 -0.88 -7.58
N LEU A 222 -10.74 0.14 -7.00
CA LEU A 222 -10.31 0.76 -5.74
C LEU A 222 -10.37 -0.20 -4.55
N PHE A 223 -11.32 -1.13 -4.53
CA PHE A 223 -11.53 -2.05 -3.41
C PHE A 223 -11.06 -3.48 -3.72
N ASN A 224 -10.18 -3.66 -4.71
CA ASN A 224 -9.60 -4.97 -5.04
C ASN A 224 -8.50 -5.37 -4.05
N VAL A 225 -8.81 -6.34 -3.18
CA VAL A 225 -7.89 -6.88 -2.17
C VAL A 225 -6.58 -7.40 -2.77
N GLU A 226 -6.61 -8.00 -3.95
CA GLU A 226 -5.43 -8.58 -4.60
C GLU A 226 -4.43 -7.49 -5.00
N THR A 227 -4.90 -6.31 -5.41
CA THR A 227 -4.04 -5.17 -5.73
C THR A 227 -3.30 -4.67 -4.49
N TYR A 228 -3.99 -4.60 -3.34
CA TYR A 228 -3.36 -4.27 -2.06
C TYR A 228 -2.33 -5.31 -1.63
N LYS A 229 -2.64 -6.61 -1.81
CA LYS A 229 -1.72 -7.71 -1.52
C LYS A 229 -0.46 -7.65 -2.39
N ALA A 230 -0.63 -7.41 -3.69
CA ALA A 230 0.47 -7.27 -4.64
C ALA A 230 1.39 -6.09 -4.27
N ALA A 231 0.81 -4.95 -3.87
CA ALA A 231 1.58 -3.79 -3.43
C ALA A 231 2.39 -4.10 -2.14
N MET A 232 1.82 -4.81 -1.17
CA MET A 232 2.58 -5.22 0.02
C MET A 232 3.73 -6.18 -0.30
N MET A 233 3.52 -7.11 -1.25
CA MET A 233 4.58 -8.00 -1.72
C MET A 233 5.70 -7.25 -2.44
N GLU A 234 5.38 -6.22 -3.25
CA GLU A 234 6.36 -5.35 -3.91
C GLU A 234 7.27 -4.65 -2.89
N PHE A 235 6.72 -4.28 -1.72
CA PHE A 235 7.46 -3.71 -0.61
C PHE A 235 8.24 -4.73 0.24
N GLU A 236 8.25 -6.01 -0.16
CA GLU A 236 8.90 -7.11 0.56
C GLU A 236 8.37 -7.31 1.98
N ILE A 237 7.09 -7.01 2.20
CA ILE A 237 6.44 -7.14 3.51
C ILE A 237 5.77 -8.50 3.60
N ASN A 238 6.03 -9.21 4.69
CA ASN A 238 5.42 -10.51 4.92
C ASN A 238 3.96 -10.38 5.38
N MET A 239 3.01 -10.67 4.48
CA MET A 239 1.58 -10.61 4.79
C MET A 239 1.08 -11.68 5.78
N LEU A 240 1.84 -12.75 6.03
CA LEU A 240 1.49 -13.75 7.04
C LEU A 240 1.65 -13.19 8.47
N GLU A 241 2.65 -12.34 8.66
CA GLU A 241 2.98 -11.75 9.96
C GLU A 241 2.33 -10.37 10.13
N MET A 242 2.19 -9.62 9.04
CA MET A 242 1.47 -8.36 8.98
C MET A 242 0.43 -8.37 7.85
N PRO A 243 -0.73 -9.02 8.05
CA PRO A 243 -1.82 -8.97 7.09
C PRO A 243 -2.40 -7.55 6.99
N LEU A 244 -3.04 -7.24 5.87
CA LEU A 244 -3.57 -5.92 5.51
C LEU A 244 -4.43 -5.24 6.60
N GLY A 245 -5.16 -6.02 7.40
CA GLY A 245 -5.98 -5.56 8.53
C GLY A 245 -5.20 -5.07 9.76
N LYS A 246 -3.91 -5.40 9.84
CA LYS A 246 -3.15 -5.51 11.11
C LYS A 246 -1.98 -4.53 11.25
N LEU A 247 -1.85 -3.60 10.31
CA LEU A 247 -0.86 -2.51 10.36
C LEU A 247 -1.30 -1.47 11.40
N SER A 248 -0.62 -1.37 12.55
CA SER A 248 -0.89 -0.27 13.48
C SER A 248 -0.29 1.04 12.97
N LYS A 249 -1.11 2.10 12.96
CA LYS A 249 -0.67 3.49 12.78
C LYS A 249 0.54 3.83 13.66
N ARG A 250 0.63 3.28 14.87
CA ARG A 250 1.74 3.50 15.80
C ARG A 250 3.05 2.90 15.31
N ASN A 251 3.02 1.69 14.72
CA ASN A 251 4.22 1.07 14.17
C ASN A 251 4.74 1.86 12.98
N ILE A 252 3.83 2.38 12.13
CA ILE A 252 4.18 3.23 10.99
C ILE A 252 4.82 4.55 11.47
N GLN A 253 4.23 5.20 12.49
CA GLN A 253 4.79 6.43 13.08
C GLN A 253 6.19 6.21 13.64
N LYS A 254 6.39 5.14 14.43
CA LYS A 254 7.73 4.77 14.93
C LYS A 254 8.70 4.37 13.81
N GLY A 255 8.19 3.80 12.73
CA GLY A 255 8.97 3.55 11.51
C GLY A 255 9.50 4.84 10.91
N PHE A 256 8.67 5.88 10.83
CA PHE A 256 9.09 7.21 10.39
C PHE A 256 10.11 7.85 11.34
N GLU A 257 9.93 7.71 12.66
CA GLU A 257 10.91 8.17 13.66
C GLU A 257 12.29 7.52 13.45
N ALA A 258 12.33 6.20 13.21
CA ALA A 258 13.57 5.48 12.93
C ALA A 258 14.25 5.97 11.63
N LEU A 259 13.47 6.23 10.57
CA LEU A 259 14.02 6.81 9.33
C LEU A 259 14.50 8.25 9.53
N THR A 260 13.78 9.07 10.29
CA THR A 260 14.23 10.43 10.62
C THR A 260 15.54 10.43 11.38
N GLU A 261 15.75 9.46 12.27
CA GLU A 261 17.03 9.29 12.94
C GLU A 261 18.15 8.91 11.98
N ILE A 262 17.92 7.97 11.07
CA ILE A 262 18.88 7.62 10.01
C ILE A 262 19.24 8.84 9.16
N GLN A 263 18.26 9.66 8.81
CA GLN A 263 18.46 10.90 8.06
C GLN A 263 19.36 11.89 8.82
N ASN A 264 19.08 12.10 10.11
CA ASN A 264 19.87 12.98 10.96
C ASN A 264 21.32 12.48 11.08
N LEU A 265 21.51 11.16 11.16
CA LEU A 265 22.82 10.53 11.16
C LEU A 265 23.55 10.77 9.84
N PHE A 266 22.89 10.64 8.68
CA PHE A 266 23.49 10.93 7.38
C PHE A 266 24.00 12.37 7.28
N ASN A 267 23.19 13.34 7.71
CA ASN A 267 23.51 14.76 7.65
C ASN A 267 24.50 15.24 8.72
N SER A 268 24.61 14.51 9.84
CA SER A 268 25.51 14.85 10.94
C SER A 268 26.96 14.47 10.61
N ASN A 269 27.86 15.43 10.81
CA ASN A 269 29.31 15.25 10.84
C ASN A 269 29.87 15.17 12.27
N ALA A 270 29.00 15.10 13.29
CA ALA A 270 29.39 15.24 14.70
C ALA A 270 29.97 13.96 15.33
N HIS A 271 29.83 12.81 14.68
CA HIS A 271 30.27 11.51 15.22
C HIS A 271 31.43 10.94 14.41
N GLU A 272 32.34 10.25 15.10
CA GLU A 272 33.32 9.38 14.43
C GLU A 272 32.60 8.36 13.53
N LEU A 273 33.22 8.02 12.40
CA LEU A 273 32.62 7.17 11.36
C LEU A 273 32.15 5.81 11.90
N SER A 274 32.90 5.21 12.82
CA SER A 274 32.55 3.93 13.46
C SER A 274 31.30 4.02 14.33
N VAL A 275 31.16 5.10 15.10
CA VAL A 275 29.98 5.34 15.96
C VAL A 275 28.76 5.62 15.10
N LYS A 276 28.91 6.42 14.03
CA LYS A 276 27.85 6.70 13.06
C LYS A 276 27.35 5.42 12.40
N GLU A 277 28.25 4.52 11.99
CA GLU A 277 27.87 3.24 11.41
C GLU A 277 27.10 2.36 12.39
N SER A 278 27.54 2.28 13.65
CA SER A 278 26.82 1.55 14.71
C SER A 278 25.41 2.10 14.95
N LEU A 279 25.25 3.42 14.97
CA LEU A 279 23.94 4.07 15.15
C LEU A 279 23.01 3.84 13.96
N ILE A 280 23.53 3.85 12.72
CA ILE A 280 22.74 3.53 11.52
C ILE A 280 22.27 2.06 11.57
N ILE A 281 23.11 1.14 12.02
CA ILE A 281 22.74 -0.27 12.18
C ILE A 281 21.65 -0.42 13.25
N ASP A 282 21.77 0.26 14.39
CA ASP A 282 20.73 0.26 15.43
C ASP A 282 19.39 0.80 14.92
N ALA A 283 19.40 1.96 14.25
CA ALA A 283 18.20 2.57 13.71
C ALA A 283 17.56 1.68 12.61
N SER A 284 18.39 1.05 11.76
CA SER A 284 17.92 0.07 10.77
C SER A 284 17.31 -1.16 11.45
N ASN A 285 17.94 -1.70 12.50
CA ASN A 285 17.41 -2.81 13.30
C ASN A 285 16.03 -2.46 13.89
N ARG A 286 15.88 -1.25 14.43
CA ARG A 286 14.59 -0.76 14.95
C ARG A 286 13.53 -0.67 13.85
N PHE A 287 13.89 -0.13 12.67
CA PHE A 287 12.99 -0.07 11.53
C PHE A 287 12.48 -1.47 11.14
N PHE A 288 13.36 -2.43 10.87
CA PHE A 288 12.96 -3.79 10.46
C PHE A 288 12.34 -4.63 11.57
N THR A 289 12.58 -4.27 12.84
CA THR A 289 11.87 -4.87 13.98
C THR A 289 10.42 -4.39 14.02
N LEU A 290 10.14 -3.12 13.68
CA LEU A 290 8.78 -2.55 13.67
C LEU A 290 8.01 -2.87 12.38
N ILE A 291 8.71 -2.93 11.26
CA ILE A 291 8.18 -3.20 9.92
C ILE A 291 8.90 -4.46 9.38
N PRO A 292 8.36 -5.66 9.66
CA PRO A 292 8.92 -6.92 9.22
C PRO A 292 9.04 -6.96 7.70
N SER A 293 10.26 -7.24 7.24
CA SER A 293 10.57 -7.45 5.84
C SER A 293 11.18 -8.84 5.65
N ILE A 294 11.00 -9.39 4.45
CA ILE A 294 11.61 -10.66 4.05
C ILE A 294 13.14 -10.51 3.94
N HIS A 295 13.63 -9.34 3.53
CA HIS A 295 15.05 -9.05 3.29
C HIS A 295 15.54 -7.81 4.07
N PRO A 296 15.66 -7.89 5.40
CA PRO A 296 16.18 -6.77 6.19
C PRO A 296 17.66 -6.54 5.86
N HIS A 297 18.05 -5.29 5.72
CA HIS A 297 19.41 -4.86 5.43
C HIS A 297 19.71 -3.53 6.13
N VAL A 298 20.98 -3.09 6.12
CA VAL A 298 21.31 -1.78 6.68
C VAL A 298 20.93 -0.69 5.67
N ILE A 299 20.13 0.29 6.08
CA ILE A 299 19.71 1.41 5.21
C ILE A 299 20.89 2.40 5.15
N ARG A 300 21.67 2.31 4.07
CA ARG A 300 22.91 3.11 3.89
C ARG A 300 22.83 4.08 2.72
N ASP A 301 21.99 3.76 1.74
CA ASP A 301 21.89 4.49 0.49
C ASP A 301 20.73 5.49 0.51
N ASP A 302 20.90 6.65 -0.12
CA ASP A 302 19.86 7.68 -0.21
C ASP A 302 18.65 7.21 -1.04
N ASP A 303 18.88 6.38 -2.05
CA ASP A 303 17.80 5.80 -2.88
C ASP A 303 17.04 4.72 -2.11
N ASP A 304 17.74 3.86 -1.37
CA ASP A 304 17.10 2.87 -0.49
C ASP A 304 16.30 3.58 0.62
N PHE A 305 16.89 4.60 1.25
CA PHE A 305 16.22 5.44 2.23
C PHE A 305 14.91 6.05 1.68
N LYS A 306 14.96 6.71 0.51
CA LYS A 306 13.76 7.26 -0.15
C LYS A 306 12.74 6.18 -0.49
N SER A 307 13.20 4.99 -0.88
CA SER A 307 12.33 3.84 -1.14
C SER A 307 11.57 3.43 0.13
N LYS A 308 12.25 3.33 1.28
CA LYS A 308 11.61 3.02 2.58
C LYS A 308 10.66 4.10 3.06
N VAL A 309 10.93 5.38 2.79
CA VAL A 309 9.98 6.48 3.08
C VAL A 309 8.70 6.31 2.27
N LYS A 310 8.82 6.11 0.95
CA LYS A 310 7.66 5.87 0.07
C LYS A 310 6.87 4.62 0.46
N MET A 311 7.57 3.58 0.92
CA MET A 311 6.94 2.37 1.46
C MET A 311 6.07 2.70 2.67
N LEU A 312 6.57 3.44 3.66
CA LEU A 312 5.78 3.81 4.84
C LEU A 312 4.57 4.70 4.50
N GLU A 313 4.72 5.63 3.55
CA GLU A 313 3.61 6.44 3.05
C GLU A 313 2.52 5.56 2.43
N ALA A 314 2.91 4.64 1.54
CA ALA A 314 1.98 3.70 0.93
C ALA A 314 1.32 2.80 1.98
N LEU A 315 2.06 2.31 2.98
CA LEU A 315 1.50 1.52 4.08
C LEU A 315 0.51 2.31 4.92
N GLN A 316 0.75 3.60 5.16
CA GLN A 316 -0.19 4.46 5.87
C GLN A 316 -1.51 4.60 5.10
N ASP A 317 -1.46 4.73 3.77
CA ASP A 317 -2.65 4.77 2.94
C ASP A 317 -3.37 3.43 2.88
N ILE A 318 -2.63 2.31 2.79
CA ILE A 318 -3.16 0.95 2.82
C ILE A 318 -3.86 0.68 4.15
N GLU A 319 -3.30 1.14 5.26
CA GLU A 319 -3.85 0.98 6.60
C GLU A 319 -5.21 1.69 6.74
N ILE A 320 -5.33 2.89 6.16
CA ILE A 320 -6.59 3.63 6.11
C ILE A 320 -7.60 2.94 5.21
N ALA A 321 -7.15 2.52 4.02
CA ALA A 321 -7.98 1.79 3.08
C ALA A 321 -8.50 0.50 3.73
N SER A 322 -7.65 -0.22 4.45
CA SER A 322 -8.00 -1.44 5.17
C SER A 322 -9.12 -1.24 6.20
N ARG A 323 -9.05 -0.16 6.99
CA ARG A 323 -10.12 0.22 7.93
C ARG A 323 -11.44 0.57 7.21
N LEU A 324 -11.38 1.13 6.02
CA LEU A 324 -12.57 1.50 5.23
C LEU A 324 -13.16 0.30 4.47
N VAL A 325 -12.31 -0.54 3.88
CA VAL A 325 -12.68 -1.70 3.05
C VAL A 325 -13.21 -2.84 3.91
N GLY A 326 -12.72 -2.98 5.15
CA GLY A 326 -13.11 -4.08 6.04
C GLY A 326 -12.64 -5.43 5.52
N PHE A 327 -11.33 -5.59 5.23
CA PHE A 327 -10.78 -6.86 4.71
C PHE A 327 -11.03 -8.07 5.65
N ASP A 328 -11.33 -7.81 6.93
CA ASP A 328 -11.48 -8.81 7.99
C ASP A 328 -12.96 -9.05 8.42
N SER A 329 -13.94 -8.38 7.80
CA SER A 329 -15.35 -8.58 8.17
C SER A 329 -16.01 -9.69 7.33
N ASP A 330 -16.55 -10.72 7.99
CA ASP A 330 -17.42 -11.78 7.40
C ASP A 330 -18.73 -11.24 6.76
N ILE A 331 -18.92 -9.92 6.78
CA ILE A 331 -20.05 -9.23 6.16
C ILE A 331 -19.54 -8.71 4.81
N GLU A 332 -19.97 -9.33 3.71
CA GLU A 332 -19.79 -8.78 2.37
C GLU A 332 -20.62 -7.48 2.25
N GLU A 333 -20.00 -6.36 2.61
CA GLU A 333 -20.56 -5.05 2.34
C GLU A 333 -20.67 -4.81 0.84
N SER A 334 -21.79 -4.23 0.42
CA SER A 334 -22.00 -3.85 -0.98
C SER A 334 -21.01 -2.77 -1.42
N LEU A 335 -20.72 -2.69 -2.71
CA LEU A 335 -19.90 -1.60 -3.26
C LEU A 335 -20.53 -0.22 -3.01
N ASP A 336 -21.85 -0.15 -2.92
CA ASP A 336 -22.61 1.07 -2.62
C ASP A 336 -22.34 1.56 -1.19
N ASP A 337 -22.17 0.64 -0.23
CA ASP A 337 -21.84 1.00 1.15
C ASP A 337 -20.37 1.43 1.28
N LYS A 338 -19.47 0.74 0.58
CA LYS A 338 -18.07 1.15 0.45
C LYS A 338 -17.93 2.54 -0.20
N TYR A 339 -18.76 2.83 -1.21
CA TYR A 339 -18.82 4.15 -1.84
C TYR A 339 -19.22 5.25 -0.85
N LYS A 340 -20.27 5.02 -0.03
CA LYS A 340 -20.70 6.00 0.99
C LYS A 340 -19.61 6.30 2.01
N LYS A 341 -18.79 5.32 2.39
CA LYS A 341 -17.65 5.49 3.31
C LYS A 341 -16.55 6.41 2.75
N LEU A 342 -16.52 6.64 1.43
CA LEU A 342 -15.57 7.58 0.84
C LEU A 342 -15.95 9.05 1.11
N HIS A 343 -17.18 9.36 1.52
CA HIS A 343 -17.61 10.75 1.78
C HIS A 343 -17.24 11.72 0.63
N CYS A 344 -17.36 11.22 -0.60
CA CYS A 344 -16.95 11.91 -1.81
C CYS A 344 -17.91 11.56 -2.94
N ASP A 345 -18.61 12.56 -3.46
CA ASP A 345 -19.45 12.41 -4.64
C ASP A 345 -18.57 12.26 -5.88
N ILE A 346 -18.67 11.12 -6.56
CA ILE A 346 -17.91 10.79 -7.77
C ILE A 346 -18.91 10.61 -8.91
N THR A 347 -18.87 11.49 -9.91
CA THR A 347 -19.80 11.45 -11.05
C THR A 347 -19.04 11.28 -12.36
N PRO A 348 -19.31 10.24 -13.18
CA PRO A 348 -18.66 10.09 -14.48
C PRO A 348 -19.06 11.24 -15.40
N LEU A 349 -18.08 11.78 -16.13
CA LEU A 349 -18.31 12.82 -17.12
C LEU A 349 -18.62 12.21 -18.50
N PRO A 350 -19.64 12.73 -19.20
CA PRO A 350 -19.85 12.41 -20.61
C PRO A 350 -18.62 12.76 -21.45
N HIS A 351 -18.24 11.88 -22.37
CA HIS A 351 -17.04 12.04 -23.20
C HIS A 351 -17.14 13.23 -24.17
N ASP A 352 -18.35 13.67 -24.49
CA ASP A 352 -18.66 14.83 -25.33
C ASP A 352 -18.67 16.16 -24.54
N SER A 353 -18.59 16.12 -23.20
CA SER A 353 -18.60 17.33 -22.37
C SER A 353 -17.35 18.21 -22.60
N GLU A 354 -17.52 19.53 -22.48
CA GLU A 354 -16.43 20.50 -22.61
C GLU A 354 -15.29 20.23 -21.62
N ASP A 355 -15.64 19.88 -20.37
CA ASP A 355 -14.67 19.51 -19.33
C ASP A 355 -13.85 18.28 -19.75
N TYR A 356 -14.50 17.23 -20.27
CA TYR A 356 -13.81 16.02 -20.72
C TYR A 356 -12.85 16.33 -21.87
N GLN A 357 -13.28 17.10 -22.86
CA GLN A 357 -12.45 17.48 -24.00
C GLN A 357 -11.26 18.35 -23.59
N LEU A 358 -11.45 19.28 -22.66
CA LEU A 358 -10.37 20.10 -22.11
C LEU A 358 -9.33 19.23 -21.37
N ILE A 359 -9.79 18.29 -20.55
CA ILE A 359 -8.93 17.37 -19.81
C ILE A 359 -8.18 16.45 -20.75
N LYS A 360 -8.86 15.90 -21.76
CA LYS A 360 -8.25 15.08 -22.82
C LYS A 360 -7.15 15.86 -23.55
N LYS A 361 -7.43 17.11 -23.93
CA LYS A 361 -6.43 18.00 -24.53
C LYS A 361 -5.26 18.21 -23.58
N PHE A 362 -5.51 18.52 -22.31
CA PHE A 362 -4.47 18.75 -21.31
C PHE A 362 -3.56 17.52 -21.12
N LEU A 363 -4.14 16.33 -21.04
CA LEU A 363 -3.42 15.06 -20.95
C LEU A 363 -2.51 14.85 -22.17
N MET A 364 -3.05 14.98 -23.39
CA MET A 364 -2.30 14.67 -24.62
C MET A 364 -1.22 15.71 -24.94
N THR A 365 -1.43 16.97 -24.57
CA THR A 365 -0.51 18.08 -24.89
C THR A 365 0.66 18.17 -23.94
N THR A 366 0.51 17.75 -22.68
CA THR A 366 1.51 17.99 -21.63
C THR A 366 2.37 16.78 -21.29
N HIS A 367 2.41 15.79 -22.18
CA HIS A 367 3.34 14.67 -22.07
C HIS A 367 4.77 15.15 -22.30
N ALA A 368 5.62 15.00 -21.30
CA ALA A 368 6.96 15.52 -21.36
C ALA A 368 7.86 14.68 -22.30
N PRO A 369 8.72 15.33 -23.11
CA PRO A 369 9.45 14.65 -24.18
C PRO A 369 10.54 13.68 -23.70
N THR A 370 10.96 13.75 -22.43
CA THR A 370 11.96 12.80 -21.90
C THR A 370 11.32 11.54 -21.30
N HIS A 371 10.00 11.49 -21.17
CA HIS A 371 9.29 10.32 -20.64
C HIS A 371 8.80 9.47 -21.82
N THR A 372 9.72 8.79 -22.49
CA THR A 372 9.46 8.08 -23.75
C THR A 372 9.03 6.63 -23.56
N GLU A 373 9.14 6.07 -22.37
CA GLU A 373 8.96 4.64 -22.11
C GLU A 373 7.50 4.18 -22.23
N TRP A 374 6.55 5.12 -22.14
CA TRP A 374 5.13 4.84 -22.23
C TRP A 374 4.38 6.03 -22.83
N THR A 375 3.20 5.76 -23.37
CA THR A 375 2.20 6.78 -23.74
C THR A 375 0.94 6.64 -22.89
N LEU A 376 0.17 7.71 -22.80
CA LEU A 376 -1.06 7.75 -21.99
C LEU A 376 -2.29 7.74 -22.88
N GLU A 377 -3.30 6.98 -22.47
CA GLU A 377 -4.64 6.99 -23.03
C GLU A 377 -5.63 7.34 -21.91
N LEU A 378 -6.53 8.30 -22.18
CA LEU A 378 -7.61 8.65 -21.28
C LEU A 378 -8.77 7.66 -21.47
N GLU A 379 -9.10 6.89 -20.43
CA GLU A 379 -10.26 5.99 -20.46
C GLU A 379 -11.52 6.70 -19.97
N GLU A 380 -11.48 7.20 -18.72
CA GLU A 380 -12.63 7.79 -18.06
C GLU A 380 -12.23 9.01 -17.21
N VAL A 381 -13.16 9.95 -17.06
CA VAL A 381 -13.01 11.10 -16.18
C VAL A 381 -14.21 11.18 -15.26
N PHE A 382 -13.96 11.38 -13.97
CA PHE A 382 -14.98 11.57 -12.96
C PHE A 382 -14.83 12.96 -12.34
N SER A 383 -15.92 13.69 -12.18
CA SER A 383 -15.97 14.88 -11.33
C SER A 383 -16.00 14.45 -9.86
N LEU A 384 -15.21 15.14 -9.05
CA LEU A 384 -15.09 14.90 -7.61
C LEU A 384 -15.71 16.05 -6.83
N LYS A 385 -16.48 15.71 -5.80
CA LYS A 385 -16.94 16.65 -4.78
C LYS A 385 -16.90 15.98 -3.41
N ARG A 386 -15.81 16.24 -2.69
CA ARG A 386 -15.58 15.69 -1.35
C ARG A 386 -16.26 16.52 -0.26
N ASP A 387 -16.81 15.83 0.74
CA ASP A 387 -17.50 16.46 1.86
C ASP A 387 -16.61 17.45 2.62
N GLY A 388 -17.13 18.66 2.85
CA GLY A 388 -16.45 19.75 3.56
C GLY A 388 -15.29 20.40 2.80
N GLU A 389 -14.80 19.83 1.69
CA GLU A 389 -13.62 20.35 0.98
C GLU A 389 -13.85 21.74 0.40
N PHE A 390 -15.01 21.96 -0.23
CA PHE A 390 -15.36 23.26 -0.77
C PHE A 390 -15.41 24.35 0.31
N ASN A 391 -15.94 24.05 1.50
CA ASN A 391 -16.03 24.99 2.60
C ASN A 391 -14.64 25.40 3.12
N ARG A 392 -13.71 24.44 3.19
CA ARG A 392 -12.30 24.72 3.55
C ARG A 392 -11.57 25.52 2.47
N PHE A 393 -11.84 25.22 1.19
CA PHE A 393 -11.18 25.85 0.06
C PHE A 393 -11.70 27.26 -0.26
N SER A 394 -13.00 27.52 -0.07
CA SER A 394 -13.64 28.79 -0.48
C SER A 394 -12.98 30.05 0.11
N PRO A 395 -12.55 30.10 1.39
CA PRO A 395 -11.82 31.24 1.93
C PRO A 395 -10.52 31.53 1.18
N HIS A 396 -9.74 30.49 0.84
CA HIS A 396 -8.50 30.64 0.09
C HIS A 396 -8.76 31.05 -1.35
N SER A 397 -9.74 30.43 -2.00
CA SER A 397 -10.07 30.72 -3.40
C SER A 397 -10.58 32.15 -3.60
N LYS A 398 -11.20 32.77 -2.59
CA LYS A 398 -11.63 34.17 -2.61
C LYS A 398 -10.51 35.17 -2.30
N LYS A 399 -9.59 34.80 -1.39
CA LYS A 399 -8.49 35.68 -0.95
C LYS A 399 -7.28 35.64 -1.88
N LEU A 400 -6.94 34.46 -2.37
CA LEU A 400 -5.75 34.22 -3.16
C LEU A 400 -6.07 34.33 -4.66
N LYS A 401 -5.26 35.11 -5.37
CA LYS A 401 -5.23 35.12 -6.85
C LYS A 401 -4.42 33.92 -7.34
N ASN A 402 -4.27 33.77 -8.67
CA ASN A 402 -3.47 32.70 -9.29
C ASN A 402 -3.93 31.29 -8.88
N ARG A 403 -5.07 30.87 -9.43
CA ARG A 403 -5.58 29.50 -9.28
C ARG A 403 -5.23 28.70 -10.51
N MET A 404 -4.67 27.52 -10.31
CA MET A 404 -4.29 26.63 -11.41
C MET A 404 -4.92 25.26 -11.24
N LEU A 405 -5.30 24.63 -12.35
CA LEU A 405 -5.64 23.21 -12.39
C LEU A 405 -4.35 22.41 -12.64
N LEU A 406 -3.94 21.60 -11.67
CA LEU A 406 -2.64 20.91 -11.70
C LEU A 406 -2.76 19.41 -11.45
N TRP A 407 -1.80 18.65 -11.99
CA TRP A 407 -1.73 17.20 -11.93
C TRP A 407 -1.15 16.70 -10.62
N HIS A 408 -1.80 15.70 -10.04
CA HIS A 408 -1.26 14.86 -8.97
C HIS A 408 -1.43 13.39 -9.34
N GLY A 409 -0.39 12.59 -9.17
CA GLY A 409 -0.42 11.15 -9.40
C GLY A 409 0.01 10.41 -8.14
N SER A 410 -0.57 9.25 -7.92
CA SER A 410 -0.27 8.40 -6.77
C SER A 410 -0.55 6.94 -7.11
N ARG A 411 -0.10 6.00 -6.27
CA ARG A 411 -0.39 4.57 -6.45
C ARG A 411 -1.89 4.32 -6.33
N MET A 412 -2.41 3.35 -7.09
CA MET A 412 -3.83 2.96 -7.05
C MET A 412 -4.33 2.73 -5.61
N THR A 413 -3.52 2.04 -4.79
CA THR A 413 -3.82 1.72 -3.39
C THR A 413 -4.10 2.93 -2.51
N ASN A 414 -3.56 4.10 -2.89
CA ASN A 414 -3.63 5.31 -2.09
C ASN A 414 -4.92 6.10 -2.33
N PHE A 415 -5.63 5.82 -3.43
CA PHE A 415 -6.82 6.60 -3.82
C PHE A 415 -8.00 6.43 -2.87
N VAL A 416 -8.14 5.28 -2.19
CA VAL A 416 -9.17 5.13 -1.15
C VAL A 416 -8.93 6.12 0.00
N GLY A 417 -7.68 6.27 0.44
CA GLY A 417 -7.27 7.25 1.45
C GLY A 417 -7.45 8.69 0.95
N ILE A 418 -7.02 8.98 -0.28
CA ILE A 418 -7.12 10.32 -0.87
C ILE A 418 -8.57 10.75 -1.08
N LEU A 419 -9.44 9.87 -1.57
CA LEU A 419 -10.86 10.19 -1.80
C LEU A 419 -11.61 10.41 -0.47
N SER A 420 -11.29 9.62 0.56
CA SER A 420 -11.93 9.72 1.88
C SER A 420 -11.44 10.90 2.73
N GLN A 421 -10.13 11.15 2.75
CA GLN A 421 -9.51 12.14 3.66
C GLN A 421 -8.99 13.38 2.94
N GLY A 422 -8.91 13.37 1.61
CA GLY A 422 -8.24 14.38 0.81
C GLY A 422 -6.73 14.15 0.67
N LEU A 423 -6.07 15.02 -0.08
CA LEU A 423 -4.60 15.05 -0.17
C LEU A 423 -4.00 15.55 1.15
N ARG A 424 -2.96 14.86 1.64
CA ARG A 424 -2.35 15.07 2.95
C ARG A 424 -0.90 15.49 2.83
N ILE A 425 -0.45 16.26 3.81
CA ILE A 425 0.97 16.58 3.98
C ILE A 425 1.58 15.44 4.80
N ALA A 426 2.82 15.08 4.48
CA ALA A 426 3.57 14.08 5.22
C ALA A 426 3.59 14.42 6.73
N PRO A 427 3.47 13.43 7.61
CA PRO A 427 3.37 13.66 9.04
C PRO A 427 4.66 14.28 9.61
N PRO A 428 4.61 14.98 10.76
CA PRO A 428 5.78 15.61 11.37
C PRO A 428 6.94 14.64 11.63
N GLU A 429 6.64 13.37 11.91
CA GLU A 429 7.61 12.31 12.20
C GLU A 429 8.33 11.78 10.96
N ALA A 430 7.78 12.01 9.75
CA ALA A 430 8.42 11.61 8.51
C ALA A 430 9.73 12.37 8.28
N PRO A 431 10.76 11.75 7.68
CA PRO A 431 12.01 12.45 7.39
C PRO A 431 11.81 13.56 6.37
N ALA A 432 12.69 14.56 6.39
CA ALA A 432 12.70 15.66 5.42
C ALA A 432 13.27 15.24 4.05
N THR A 433 14.16 14.25 4.02
CA THR A 433 14.81 13.74 2.82
C THR A 433 13.79 12.98 1.97
N GLY A 434 13.73 13.31 0.69
CA GLY A 434 12.70 12.84 -0.24
C GLY A 434 11.77 13.94 -0.72
N TYR A 435 11.68 15.06 0.01
CA TYR A 435 10.86 16.22 -0.35
C TYR A 435 11.73 17.41 -0.78
N MET A 436 11.84 17.67 -2.09
CA MET A 436 12.74 18.69 -2.66
C MET A 436 12.54 20.11 -2.10
N PHE A 437 11.30 20.43 -1.73
CA PHE A 437 10.88 21.73 -1.19
C PHE A 437 10.18 21.61 0.16
N GLY A 438 10.50 20.55 0.91
CA GLY A 438 9.90 20.21 2.20
C GLY A 438 8.50 19.63 2.13
N LYS A 439 7.91 19.39 3.30
CA LYS A 439 6.66 18.63 3.43
C LYS A 439 5.48 19.47 2.95
N GLY A 440 4.87 19.06 1.84
CA GLY A 440 3.73 19.75 1.25
C GLY A 440 3.01 18.85 0.26
N ILE A 441 1.95 19.36 -0.36
CA ILE A 441 1.26 18.67 -1.45
C ILE A 441 1.91 19.10 -2.76
N TYR A 442 2.48 18.14 -3.48
CA TYR A 442 3.20 18.35 -4.73
C TYR A 442 2.29 18.16 -5.93
N PHE A 443 2.38 19.11 -6.86
CA PHE A 443 1.67 19.13 -8.13
C PHE A 443 2.62 19.42 -9.29
N ALA A 444 2.23 18.99 -10.49
CA ALA A 444 2.93 19.32 -11.73
C ALA A 444 1.97 19.92 -12.75
N ASP A 445 2.53 20.72 -13.66
CA ASP A 445 1.84 21.26 -14.83
C ASP A 445 2.01 20.36 -16.08
N LEU A 446 2.91 19.38 -16.02
CA LEU A 446 3.09 18.34 -17.02
C LEU A 446 2.57 16.99 -16.52
N VAL A 447 1.65 16.37 -17.27
CA VAL A 447 1.01 15.11 -16.87
C VAL A 447 2.04 14.02 -16.61
N SER A 448 3.04 13.88 -17.48
CA SER A 448 3.91 12.70 -17.44
C SER A 448 4.84 12.70 -16.22
N LYS A 449 5.04 13.85 -15.57
CA LYS A 449 5.76 13.94 -14.29
C LYS A 449 4.93 13.38 -13.15
N SER A 450 3.66 13.77 -13.07
CA SER A 450 2.74 13.22 -12.07
C SER A 450 2.42 11.75 -12.34
N ALA A 451 2.32 11.35 -13.60
CA ALA A 451 2.01 9.97 -14.00
C ALA A 451 3.07 8.94 -13.55
N GLN A 452 4.34 9.33 -13.40
CA GLN A 452 5.39 8.46 -12.84
C GLN A 452 5.06 7.95 -11.43
N TYR A 453 4.29 8.72 -10.66
CA TYR A 453 3.87 8.36 -9.31
C TYR A 453 2.69 7.37 -9.28
N CYS A 454 2.18 6.95 -10.44
CA CYS A 454 1.14 5.92 -10.52
C CYS A 454 1.71 4.50 -10.33
N PHE A 455 3.02 4.30 -10.57
CA PHE A 455 3.71 3.01 -10.50
C PHE A 455 3.01 1.87 -11.29
N THR A 456 2.46 2.20 -12.46
CA THR A 456 1.88 1.18 -13.37
C THR A 456 2.96 0.37 -14.05
N ASP A 457 2.64 -0.87 -14.43
CA ASP A 457 3.53 -1.74 -15.18
C ASP A 457 2.81 -2.42 -16.36
N LYS A 458 3.51 -3.32 -17.08
CA LYS A 458 2.94 -4.04 -18.24
C LYS A 458 1.80 -5.00 -17.86
N LYS A 459 1.79 -5.55 -16.65
CA LYS A 459 0.74 -6.44 -16.13
C LYS A 459 -0.46 -5.63 -15.63
N ASN A 460 -0.21 -4.50 -15.00
CA ASN A 460 -1.20 -3.58 -14.44
C ASN A 460 -1.03 -2.17 -15.05
N PRO A 461 -1.46 -1.97 -16.31
CA PRO A 461 -1.20 -0.73 -17.06
C PRO A 461 -2.17 0.40 -16.74
N VAL A 462 -3.17 0.21 -15.88
CA VAL A 462 -4.18 1.23 -15.57
C VAL A 462 -3.80 1.94 -14.28
N GLY A 463 -3.69 3.27 -14.35
CA GLY A 463 -3.42 4.14 -13.21
C GLY A 463 -4.55 5.16 -12.99
N LEU A 464 -4.53 5.79 -11.82
CA LEU A 464 -5.41 6.89 -11.47
C LEU A 464 -4.60 8.17 -11.28
N MET A 465 -5.17 9.29 -11.72
CA MET A 465 -4.59 10.63 -11.55
C MET A 465 -5.65 11.63 -11.12
N ILE A 466 -5.24 12.68 -10.40
CA ILE A 466 -6.14 13.76 -9.95
C ILE A 466 -5.75 15.06 -10.63
N LEU A 467 -6.76 15.81 -11.05
CA LEU A 467 -6.65 17.24 -11.31
C LEU A 467 -7.29 18.00 -10.16
N SER A 468 -6.51 18.86 -9.54
CA SER A 468 -6.94 19.69 -8.42
C SER A 468 -6.87 21.16 -8.78
N GLU A 469 -7.86 21.93 -8.35
CA GLU A 469 -7.79 23.38 -8.31
C GLU A 469 -6.92 23.78 -7.11
N VAL A 470 -5.80 24.41 -7.39
CA VAL A 470 -4.80 24.81 -6.39
C VAL A 470 -4.73 26.33 -6.36
N ALA A 471 -5.02 26.91 -5.19
CA ALA A 471 -4.93 28.35 -4.96
C ALA A 471 -3.50 28.72 -4.60
N LEU A 472 -2.65 28.96 -5.61
CA LEU A 472 -1.22 29.18 -5.43
C LEU A 472 -0.89 30.55 -4.80
N GLY A 473 -1.73 31.57 -5.03
CA GLY A 473 -1.45 32.92 -4.56
C GLY A 473 -0.13 33.47 -5.09
N GLU A 474 0.53 34.25 -4.24
CA GLU A 474 1.91 34.69 -4.46
C GLU A 474 2.89 33.53 -4.30
N VAL A 475 3.58 33.19 -5.38
CA VAL A 475 4.47 32.03 -5.48
C VAL A 475 5.91 32.41 -5.10
N TYR A 476 6.57 31.56 -4.34
CA TYR A 476 8.02 31.60 -4.10
C TYR A 476 8.76 30.72 -5.11
N GLU A 477 9.52 31.34 -6.01
CA GLU A 477 10.17 30.62 -7.11
C GLU A 477 11.61 30.20 -6.76
N LEU A 478 11.94 28.93 -7.00
CA LEU A 478 13.25 28.35 -6.69
C LEU A 478 13.80 27.58 -7.87
N LYS A 479 15.12 27.65 -8.06
CA LYS A 479 15.85 26.96 -9.14
C LYS A 479 16.54 25.67 -8.69
N LYS A 480 16.76 25.54 -7.38
CA LYS A 480 17.45 24.43 -6.72
C LYS A 480 16.62 23.90 -5.57
N ALA A 481 16.77 22.61 -5.26
CA ALA A 481 16.09 22.02 -4.11
C ALA A 481 16.49 22.76 -2.84
N THR A 482 15.50 23.22 -2.08
CA THR A 482 15.69 23.96 -0.83
C THR A 482 14.58 23.53 0.12
N TYR A 483 14.94 22.83 1.19
CA TYR A 483 13.97 22.39 2.18
C TYR A 483 13.32 23.60 2.88
N MET A 484 12.00 23.56 3.05
CA MET A 484 11.25 24.53 3.86
C MET A 484 9.95 23.94 4.38
N GLU A 485 9.55 24.35 5.58
CA GLU A 485 8.25 23.98 6.16
C GLU A 485 7.11 24.91 5.72
N LYS A 486 7.47 26.14 5.36
CA LYS A 486 6.56 27.18 4.90
C LYS A 486 7.28 28.15 3.98
N PRO A 487 6.58 28.78 3.03
CA PRO A 487 7.18 29.78 2.17
C PRO A 487 7.49 31.06 2.97
N PRO A 488 8.37 31.95 2.46
CA PRO A 488 8.67 33.23 3.08
C PRO A 488 7.43 34.11 3.28
N GLU A 489 7.54 35.11 4.16
CA GLU A 489 6.45 36.05 4.42
C GLU A 489 5.95 36.71 3.13
N GLY A 490 4.62 36.80 2.99
CA GLY A 490 3.95 37.30 1.78
C GLY A 490 3.83 36.29 0.63
N LYS A 491 4.42 35.09 0.76
CA LYS A 491 4.26 33.99 -0.19
C LYS A 491 3.34 32.91 0.37
N HIS A 492 2.63 32.20 -0.51
CA HIS A 492 1.58 31.23 -0.14
C HIS A 492 1.89 29.81 -0.61
N SER A 493 2.67 29.69 -1.69
CA SER A 493 3.10 28.43 -2.29
C SER A 493 4.54 28.54 -2.79
N THR A 494 5.15 27.39 -3.08
CA THR A 494 6.50 27.30 -3.67
C THR A 494 6.39 26.74 -5.08
N LYS A 495 7.22 27.24 -5.99
CA LYS A 495 7.38 26.71 -7.33
C LYS A 495 8.84 26.39 -7.63
N GLY A 496 9.12 25.12 -7.83
CA GLY A 496 10.35 24.67 -8.47
C GLY A 496 10.30 25.01 -9.95
N LEU A 497 11.25 25.81 -10.43
CA LEU A 497 11.33 26.25 -11.82
C LEU A 497 12.04 25.20 -12.68
N GLY A 498 11.32 24.57 -13.61
CA GLY A 498 11.87 23.57 -14.52
C GLY A 498 12.54 24.14 -15.78
N LYS A 499 13.40 23.33 -16.41
CA LYS A 499 13.96 23.60 -17.76
C LYS A 499 12.90 23.50 -18.87
N LYS A 500 11.88 22.67 -18.71
CA LYS A 500 10.76 22.53 -19.64
C LYS A 500 9.46 22.94 -18.95
N VAL A 501 8.65 23.73 -19.64
CA VAL A 501 7.39 24.28 -19.12
C VAL A 501 6.31 24.26 -20.20
N PRO A 502 5.01 24.19 -19.84
CA PRO A 502 3.93 24.37 -20.79
C PRO A 502 3.97 25.76 -21.44
N GLN A 503 3.67 25.82 -22.75
CA GLN A 503 3.63 27.08 -23.49
C GLN A 503 2.51 28.01 -22.99
N LYS A 504 2.90 29.17 -22.44
CA LYS A 504 1.96 30.13 -21.79
C LYS A 504 0.86 30.67 -22.71
N SER A 505 1.12 30.84 -24.01
CA SER A 505 0.11 31.33 -24.97
C SER A 505 -1.02 30.34 -25.23
N GLU A 506 -0.83 29.06 -24.87
CA GLU A 506 -1.82 28.00 -25.05
C GLU A 506 -2.63 27.73 -23.77
N PHE A 507 -2.44 28.54 -22.71
CA PHE A 507 -3.16 28.38 -21.45
C PHE A 507 -4.63 28.73 -21.65
N VAL A 508 -5.49 27.89 -21.10
CA VAL A 508 -6.95 28.08 -21.15
C VAL A 508 -7.44 28.54 -19.78
N LYS A 509 -8.41 29.43 -19.77
CA LYS A 509 -9.15 29.76 -18.55
C LYS A 509 -10.35 28.82 -18.44
N TRP A 510 -10.34 28.00 -17.42
CA TRP A 510 -11.45 27.17 -17.00
C TRP A 510 -12.17 27.87 -15.84
N ARG A 511 -13.49 27.72 -15.73
CA ARG A 511 -14.41 28.22 -14.68
C ARG A 511 -13.81 29.16 -13.62
N ASN A 512 -14.38 30.36 -13.47
CA ASN A 512 -13.94 31.34 -12.47
C ASN A 512 -12.44 31.70 -12.63
N GLU A 513 -11.95 31.88 -13.86
CA GLU A 513 -10.57 32.32 -14.13
C GLU A 513 -9.47 31.36 -13.62
N VAL A 514 -9.76 30.07 -13.44
CA VAL A 514 -8.77 29.04 -13.11
C VAL A 514 -7.93 28.76 -14.36
N ILE A 515 -6.60 28.84 -14.22
CA ILE A 515 -5.67 28.64 -15.32
C ILE A 515 -5.41 27.14 -15.52
N VAL A 516 -5.61 26.66 -16.74
CA VAL A 516 -5.24 25.31 -17.17
C VAL A 516 -4.01 25.39 -18.07
N PRO A 517 -2.83 24.92 -17.62
CA PRO A 517 -1.59 25.02 -18.38
C PRO A 517 -1.49 23.92 -19.46
N CYS A 518 -2.48 23.81 -20.33
CA CYS A 518 -2.58 22.78 -21.38
C CYS A 518 -1.74 23.06 -22.65
N GLY A 519 -0.59 23.71 -22.47
CA GLY A 519 0.32 24.06 -23.55
C GLY A 519 1.39 22.99 -23.78
N LYS A 520 1.86 22.87 -25.02
CA LYS A 520 2.98 21.93 -25.33
C LYS A 520 4.24 22.25 -24.52
N PRO A 521 5.07 21.26 -24.15
CA PRO A 521 6.29 21.50 -23.40
C PRO A 521 7.33 22.24 -24.26
N VAL A 522 7.71 23.44 -23.82
CA VAL A 522 8.74 24.28 -24.46
C VAL A 522 9.92 24.51 -23.51
N GLN A 523 11.05 24.94 -24.05
CA GLN A 523 12.19 25.33 -23.23
C GLN A 523 11.85 26.58 -22.41
N SER A 524 12.17 26.56 -21.12
CA SER A 524 12.00 27.72 -20.24
C SER A 524 13.15 28.69 -20.40
N ASN A 525 12.90 29.97 -20.07
CA ASN A 525 13.93 31.00 -20.04
C ASN A 525 14.82 30.93 -18.77
N VAL A 526 14.61 29.92 -17.92
CA VAL A 526 15.29 29.79 -16.63
C VAL A 526 16.68 29.17 -16.85
N ARG A 527 17.72 29.97 -16.64
CA ARG A 527 19.11 29.50 -16.66
C ARG A 527 19.47 28.81 -15.35
N ALA A 528 20.29 27.75 -15.45
CA ALA A 528 20.86 27.00 -14.32
C ALA A 528 19.82 26.44 -13.32
N SER A 529 18.69 25.93 -13.83
CA SER A 529 17.77 25.13 -13.02
C SER A 529 18.30 23.70 -12.85
N GLU A 530 18.19 23.15 -11.64
CA GLU A 530 18.45 21.73 -11.33
C GLU A 530 17.25 20.84 -11.70
N LEU A 531 16.07 21.42 -11.92
CA LEU A 531 14.83 20.71 -12.19
C LEU A 531 14.56 20.62 -13.69
N MET A 532 14.19 19.43 -14.16
CA MET A 532 13.77 19.25 -15.56
C MET A 532 12.42 19.89 -15.85
N TYR A 533 11.52 19.89 -14.88
CA TYR A 533 10.10 20.27 -15.03
C TYR A 533 9.63 21.05 -13.81
N ASN A 534 8.61 21.89 -13.98
CA ASN A 534 8.06 22.64 -12.85
C ASN A 534 7.49 21.70 -11.78
N GLU A 535 7.46 22.21 -10.56
CA GLU A 535 6.82 21.60 -9.40
C GLU A 535 6.13 22.70 -8.62
N TYR A 536 4.91 22.45 -8.17
CA TYR A 536 4.11 23.39 -7.39
C TYR A 536 3.79 22.75 -6.05
N ILE A 537 4.13 23.44 -4.97
CA ILE A 537 4.01 22.92 -3.62
C ILE A 537 3.17 23.88 -2.80
N VAL A 538 2.15 23.32 -2.14
CA VAL A 538 1.35 24.02 -1.13
C VAL A 538 1.54 23.35 0.22
N TYR A 539 1.64 24.17 1.25
CA TYR A 539 1.92 23.75 2.64
C TYR A 539 0.66 23.80 3.52
N ASP A 540 -0.49 24.07 2.92
CA ASP A 540 -1.79 24.05 3.58
C ASP A 540 -2.79 23.28 2.71
N THR A 541 -3.38 22.23 3.28
CA THR A 541 -4.37 21.37 2.61
C THR A 541 -5.64 22.14 2.21
N ALA A 542 -5.94 23.27 2.85
CA ALA A 542 -7.07 24.11 2.52
C ALA A 542 -6.87 24.93 1.22
N GLN A 543 -5.64 24.99 0.68
CA GLN A 543 -5.36 25.61 -0.62
C GLN A 543 -5.70 24.69 -1.82
N VAL A 544 -6.20 23.48 -1.56
CA VAL A 544 -6.43 22.46 -2.58
C VAL A 544 -7.89 22.03 -2.58
N LYS A 545 -8.47 21.93 -3.77
CA LYS A 545 -9.76 21.28 -4.01
C LYS A 545 -9.61 20.28 -5.16
N MET A 546 -9.91 19.02 -4.91
CA MET A 546 -9.92 18.00 -5.97
C MET A 546 -11.12 18.25 -6.89
N GLN A 547 -10.89 18.23 -8.19
CA GLN A 547 -11.92 18.55 -9.19
C GLN A 547 -12.24 17.34 -10.06
N PHE A 548 -11.21 16.63 -10.52
CA PHE A 548 -11.38 15.47 -11.40
C PHE A 548 -10.48 14.32 -11.00
N LEU A 549 -11.01 13.10 -11.11
CA LEU A 549 -10.29 11.84 -11.08
C LEU A 549 -10.25 11.28 -12.50
N LEU A 550 -9.09 10.86 -12.96
CA LEU A 550 -8.87 10.33 -14.29
C LEU A 550 -8.43 8.88 -14.20
N LYS A 551 -9.07 8.01 -14.99
CA LYS A 551 -8.62 6.65 -15.26
C LYS A 551 -7.79 6.67 -16.53
N VAL A 552 -6.51 6.35 -16.41
CA VAL A 552 -5.53 6.49 -17.49
C VAL A 552 -4.84 5.16 -17.74
N ARG A 553 -4.78 4.73 -19.00
CA ARG A 553 -4.05 3.55 -19.42
C ARG A 553 -2.66 3.93 -19.93
N PHE A 554 -1.66 3.23 -19.43
CA PHE A 554 -0.26 3.36 -19.81
C PHE A 554 0.09 2.30 -20.85
N HIS A 555 0.48 2.76 -22.04
CA HIS A 555 0.98 1.90 -23.10
C HIS A 555 2.50 1.84 -23.04
N HIS A 556 3.01 0.90 -22.25
CA HIS A 556 4.45 0.67 -22.09
C HIS A 556 5.08 0.16 -23.39
N LYS A 557 6.19 0.76 -23.81
CA LYS A 557 6.97 0.28 -24.95
C LYS A 557 7.57 -1.09 -24.65
N ARG A 558 7.76 -1.88 -25.72
CA ARG A 558 8.25 -3.25 -25.63
C ARG A 558 9.66 -3.31 -25.07
#